data_AF-A0A834C3G9-F1
#
_entry.id   AF-A0A834C3G9-F1
#
_cell.length_a   1.000
_cell.length_b   1.000
_cell.length_c   1.000
_cell.angle_alpha   90.00
_cell.angle_beta   90.00
_cell.angle_gamma   90.00
#
_symmetry.space_group_name_H-M   'P 1'
#
loop_
_entity.id
_entity.type
_entity.pdbx_description
1 polymer ?
#
loop_
_entity_poly.entity_id
_entity_poly.type
_entity_poly.pdbx_seq_one_letter_code
_entity_poly.pdbx_strand_id
1 'polypeptide(L)'
;MRRLAVGVTTDAHQLYPTFMARLSACIFEWDAGDISELKKAKRAELVQQGWPVPTEREVDRHITKEELALHYRRETRGEETTIHLLEQLFTELMSDKGNDALGVPLLDAVRMQHIWDVQKRHVSCIQDPPGVPLYTETGSLTKGGLSLKTFRCARGSTSLESFHCHLNRFIPGNSANSLNFQIYLLEGLHRWNKDRAAAASGDSLGLRTYTGDLMHSANSQYENVFGKKLLPGFEPPAKYTGKSRNTNHFNHI
;
A
#
# COMPACT_ATOMS: atom_id res chain seq x y z
N MET A 1 2.43 1.23 9.50
CA MET A 1 2.30 2.48 10.29
C MET A 1 1.55 2.31 11.61
N ARG A 2 0.26 1.92 11.64
CA ARG A 2 -0.50 1.78 12.92
C ARG A 2 0.17 0.89 13.98
N ARG A 3 0.84 -0.19 13.57
CA ARG A 3 1.58 -1.07 14.48
C ARG A 3 2.73 -0.37 15.21
N LEU A 4 3.35 0.63 14.58
CA LEU A 4 4.42 1.45 15.17
C LEU A 4 3.83 2.57 16.05
N ALA A 5 2.66 3.10 15.68
CA ALA A 5 1.96 4.12 16.47
C ALA A 5 1.62 3.68 17.91
N VAL A 6 1.50 2.37 18.17
CA VAL A 6 1.28 1.81 19.53
C VAL A 6 2.43 2.15 20.50
N GLY A 7 3.62 2.49 20.00
CA GLY A 7 4.74 2.93 20.83
C GLY A 7 4.61 4.38 21.34
N VAL A 8 3.65 5.15 20.81
CA VAL A 8 3.36 6.52 21.25
C VAL A 8 2.74 6.49 22.66
N THR A 9 3.11 7.44 23.51
CA THR A 9 2.56 7.56 24.88
C THR A 9 1.07 7.80 24.89
N THR A 10 0.57 8.65 23.98
CA THR A 10 -0.86 8.92 23.77
C THR A 10 -1.16 9.36 22.34
N ASP A 11 -2.27 8.91 21.77
CA ASP A 11 -2.72 9.32 20.42
C ASP A 11 -3.09 10.82 20.36
N ALA A 12 -3.29 11.46 21.53
CA ALA A 12 -3.54 12.90 21.65
C ALA A 12 -2.24 13.73 21.75
N HIS A 13 -1.06 13.11 21.65
CA HIS A 13 0.20 13.80 21.78
C HIS A 13 0.38 14.84 20.67
N GLN A 14 0.85 16.04 21.01
CA GLN A 14 0.95 17.17 20.06
C GLN A 14 1.86 16.85 18.87
N LEU A 15 2.92 16.07 19.10
CA LEU A 15 3.85 15.62 18.06
C LEU A 15 3.36 14.40 17.25
N TYR A 16 2.21 13.81 17.59
CA TYR A 16 1.69 12.62 16.89
C TYR A 16 1.50 12.83 15.38
N PRO A 17 0.89 13.95 14.90
CA PRO A 17 0.77 14.21 13.46
C PRO A 17 2.13 14.32 12.77
N THR A 18 3.10 14.96 13.42
CA THR A 18 4.47 15.11 12.92
C THR A 18 5.17 13.75 12.85
N PHE A 19 5.02 12.92 13.87
CA PHE A 19 5.52 11.55 13.87
C PHE A 19 4.96 10.73 12.72
N MET A 20 3.64 10.74 12.53
CA MET A 20 3.01 10.00 11.44
C MET A 20 3.46 10.49 10.06
N ALA A 21 3.66 11.81 9.89
CA ALA A 21 4.20 12.38 8.67
C ALA A 21 5.65 11.93 8.41
N ARG A 22 6.53 12.01 9.43
CA ARG A 22 7.93 11.58 9.33
C ARG A 22 8.04 10.07 9.09
N LEU A 23 7.23 9.27 9.78
CA LEU A 23 7.15 7.83 9.60
C LEU A 23 6.77 7.47 8.15
N SER A 24 5.80 8.19 7.57
CA SER A 24 5.45 8.02 6.16
C SER A 24 6.61 8.40 5.23
N ALA A 25 7.36 9.46 5.53
CA ALA A 25 8.50 9.90 4.71
C ALA A 25 9.71 8.95 4.77
N CYS A 26 9.88 8.22 5.88
CA CYS A 26 10.88 7.16 6.00
C CYS A 26 10.57 5.94 5.10
N ILE A 27 9.29 5.67 4.85
CA ILE A 27 8.85 4.50 4.05
C ILE A 27 8.72 4.87 2.58
N PHE A 28 8.11 6.02 2.30
CA PHE A 28 7.74 6.44 0.96
C PHE A 28 8.57 7.62 0.48
N GLU A 29 8.85 7.60 -0.81
CA GLU A 29 9.28 8.76 -1.56
C GLU A 29 8.34 9.04 -2.72
N TRP A 30 8.38 10.26 -3.19
CA TRP A 30 7.60 10.69 -4.35
C TRP A 30 8.47 10.56 -5.60
N ASP A 31 7.86 10.18 -6.71
CA ASP A 31 8.52 10.19 -8.01
C ASP A 31 9.03 11.61 -8.33
N ALA A 32 10.32 11.73 -8.60
CA ALA A 32 10.97 13.02 -8.79
C ALA A 32 10.50 13.75 -10.07
N GLY A 33 10.12 13.00 -11.11
CA GLY A 33 9.55 13.53 -12.34
C GLY A 33 8.18 14.12 -12.09
N ASP A 34 7.31 13.35 -11.43
CA ASP A 34 5.98 13.82 -11.04
C ASP A 34 6.13 15.10 -10.18
N ILE A 35 7.03 15.14 -9.16
CA ILE A 35 7.36 16.34 -8.33
C ILE A 35 7.63 17.57 -9.18
N SER A 36 8.50 17.43 -10.16
CA SER A 36 8.90 18.54 -11.02
C SER A 36 7.71 19.08 -11.83
N GLU A 37 6.82 18.21 -12.31
CA GLU A 37 5.67 18.61 -13.12
C GLU A 37 4.64 19.39 -12.31
N LEU A 38 4.26 18.93 -11.11
CA LEU A 38 3.30 19.69 -10.30
C LEU A 38 3.91 21.00 -9.84
N LYS A 39 5.19 21.05 -9.41
CA LYS A 39 5.82 22.31 -9.00
C LYS A 39 5.74 23.34 -10.13
N LYS A 40 5.98 22.93 -11.37
CA LYS A 40 5.85 23.78 -12.56
C LYS A 40 4.40 24.26 -12.77
N ALA A 41 3.43 23.36 -12.66
CA ALA A 41 2.01 23.70 -12.79
C ALA A 41 1.51 24.60 -11.65
N LYS A 42 1.96 24.36 -10.42
CA LYS A 42 1.61 25.15 -9.25
C LYS A 42 2.18 26.56 -9.33
N ARG A 43 3.44 26.67 -9.77
CA ARG A 43 4.08 27.96 -10.08
C ARG A 43 3.28 28.74 -11.13
N ALA A 44 2.88 28.09 -12.21
CA ALA A 44 2.07 28.73 -13.25
C ALA A 44 0.69 29.16 -12.74
N GLU A 45 0.04 28.34 -11.91
CA GLU A 45 -1.23 28.66 -11.24
C GLU A 45 -1.09 29.90 -10.34
N LEU A 46 -0.06 29.97 -9.50
CA LEU A 46 0.17 31.12 -8.62
C LEU A 46 0.39 32.41 -9.41
N VAL A 47 1.19 32.36 -10.48
CA VAL A 47 1.40 33.52 -11.37
C VAL A 47 0.09 33.95 -12.05
N GLN A 48 -0.74 33.01 -12.49
CA GLN A 48 -2.07 33.32 -13.04
C GLN A 48 -3.02 33.94 -12.01
N GLN A 49 -2.86 33.60 -10.73
CA GLN A 49 -3.57 34.20 -9.61
C GLN A 49 -3.01 35.59 -9.22
N GLY A 50 -2.05 36.13 -9.97
CA GLY A 50 -1.49 37.46 -9.75
C GLY A 50 -0.32 37.50 -8.78
N TRP A 51 0.24 36.36 -8.39
CA TRP A 51 1.46 36.33 -7.57
C TRP A 51 2.67 36.79 -8.40
N PRO A 52 3.63 37.51 -7.79
CA PRO A 52 4.97 37.66 -8.38
C PRO A 52 5.61 36.26 -8.54
N VAL A 53 6.65 36.15 -9.37
CA VAL A 53 7.32 34.87 -9.66
C VAL A 53 7.69 34.17 -8.33
N PRO A 54 7.00 33.07 -7.95
CA PRO A 54 7.12 32.53 -6.60
C PRO A 54 8.46 31.80 -6.44
N THR A 55 9.07 31.85 -5.27
CA THR A 55 10.25 31.03 -4.98
C THR A 55 9.88 29.56 -4.85
N GLU A 56 10.85 28.64 -4.95
CA GLU A 56 10.60 27.19 -4.75
C GLU A 56 9.94 26.90 -3.39
N ARG A 57 10.37 27.61 -2.34
CA ARG A 57 9.80 27.46 -0.98
C ARG A 57 8.34 27.88 -0.91
N GLU A 58 7.95 28.91 -1.65
CA GLU A 58 6.55 29.36 -1.70
C GLU A 58 5.69 28.36 -2.47
N VAL A 59 6.19 27.85 -3.59
CA VAL A 59 5.52 26.78 -4.34
C VAL A 59 5.28 25.57 -3.43
N ASP A 60 6.31 25.11 -2.71
CA ASP A 60 6.22 23.95 -1.81
C ASP A 60 5.21 24.16 -0.67
N ARG A 61 5.11 25.38 -0.13
CA ARG A 61 4.14 25.71 0.92
C ARG A 61 2.70 25.73 0.42
N HIS A 62 2.49 25.99 -0.87
CA HIS A 62 1.16 26.08 -1.46
C HIS A 62 0.67 24.75 -2.05
N ILE A 63 1.54 23.76 -2.22
CA ILE A 63 1.15 22.40 -2.62
C ILE A 63 0.44 21.71 -1.46
N THR A 64 -0.80 21.26 -1.67
CA THR A 64 -1.58 20.57 -0.64
C THR A 64 -1.32 19.07 -0.63
N LYS A 65 -1.71 18.39 0.46
CA LYS A 65 -1.60 16.93 0.57
C LYS A 65 -2.52 16.21 -0.43
N GLU A 66 -3.66 16.82 -0.75
CA GLU A 66 -4.62 16.30 -1.71
C GLU A 66 -4.06 16.40 -3.13
N GLU A 67 -3.39 17.51 -3.46
CA GLU A 67 -2.65 17.66 -4.72
C GLU A 67 -1.52 16.63 -4.82
N LEU A 68 -0.78 16.41 -3.72
CA LEU A 68 0.22 15.35 -3.61
C LEU A 68 -0.38 13.95 -3.82
N ALA A 69 -1.55 13.68 -3.25
CA ALA A 69 -2.18 12.37 -3.37
C ALA A 69 -2.77 12.10 -4.77
N LEU A 70 -3.24 13.15 -5.46
CA LEU A 70 -3.94 13.03 -6.74
C LEU A 70 -2.98 12.93 -7.93
N HIS A 71 -1.88 13.69 -7.92
CA HIS A 71 -1.01 13.88 -9.07
C HIS A 71 0.27 13.05 -9.05
N TYR A 72 0.59 12.38 -7.94
CA TYR A 72 1.91 11.78 -7.76
C TYR A 72 1.89 10.33 -7.37
N ARG A 73 2.87 9.62 -7.90
CA ARG A 73 3.21 8.27 -7.52
C ARG A 73 4.18 8.32 -6.34
N ARG A 74 3.91 7.45 -5.36
CA ARG A 74 4.83 7.15 -4.25
C ARG A 74 5.48 5.82 -4.51
N GLU A 75 6.73 5.68 -4.15
CA GLU A 75 7.43 4.40 -4.17
C GLU A 75 8.04 4.14 -2.79
N THR A 76 8.17 2.88 -2.43
CA THR A 76 8.88 2.49 -1.22
C THR A 76 10.38 2.55 -1.46
N ARG A 77 11.13 3.07 -0.47
CA ARG A 77 12.59 3.32 -0.59
C ARG A 77 13.47 2.06 -0.60
N GLY A 78 12.88 0.88 -0.56
CA GLY A 78 13.59 -0.39 -0.34
C GLY A 78 13.75 -0.70 1.15
N GLU A 79 14.00 -1.98 1.45
CA GLU A 79 14.04 -2.49 2.82
C GLU A 79 15.15 -1.84 3.67
N GLU A 80 16.39 -1.87 3.19
CA GLU A 80 17.55 -1.36 3.94
C GLU A 80 17.44 0.13 4.26
N THR A 81 17.11 0.95 3.25
CA THR A 81 16.91 2.39 3.41
C THR A 81 15.77 2.69 4.38
N THR A 82 14.65 1.95 4.26
CA THR A 82 13.51 2.13 5.16
C THR A 82 13.87 1.80 6.60
N ILE A 83 14.58 0.69 6.84
CA ILE A 83 15.06 0.30 8.19
C ILE A 83 15.96 1.40 8.76
N HIS A 84 16.94 1.85 8.00
CA HIS A 84 17.89 2.86 8.45
C HIS A 84 17.21 4.17 8.84
N LEU A 85 16.31 4.68 7.98
CA LEU A 85 15.59 5.92 8.24
C LEU A 85 14.63 5.81 9.44
N LEU A 86 14.02 4.65 9.65
CA LEU A 86 13.16 4.39 10.81
C LEU A 86 13.97 4.34 12.11
N GLU A 87 15.13 3.67 12.11
CA GLU A 87 16.02 3.62 13.28
C GLU A 87 16.55 5.01 13.66
N GLN A 88 16.92 5.82 12.67
CA GLN A 88 17.27 7.22 12.89
C GLN A 88 16.11 8.01 13.48
N LEU A 89 14.90 7.87 12.91
CA LEU A 89 13.71 8.55 13.39
C LEU A 89 13.39 8.19 14.85
N PHE A 90 13.43 6.90 15.20
CA PHE A 90 13.15 6.47 16.56
C PHE A 90 14.23 6.95 17.53
N THR A 91 15.50 6.84 17.18
CA THR A 91 16.60 7.35 18.01
C THR A 91 16.43 8.85 18.30
N GLU A 92 16.06 9.63 17.29
CA GLU A 92 15.79 11.06 17.45
C GLU A 92 14.56 11.33 18.32
N LEU A 93 13.45 10.61 18.11
CA LEU A 93 12.21 10.84 18.86
C LEU A 93 12.20 10.20 20.26
N MET A 94 13.16 9.35 20.59
CA MET A 94 13.42 8.88 21.95
C MET A 94 14.39 9.81 22.71
N SER A 95 15.01 10.78 22.01
CA SER A 95 15.80 11.84 22.64
C SER A 95 14.92 12.99 23.13
N ASP A 96 15.54 14.02 23.69
CA ASP A 96 14.90 15.28 24.09
C ASP A 96 14.09 15.94 22.97
N LYS A 97 14.45 15.73 21.70
CA LYS A 97 13.71 16.20 20.53
C LYS A 97 12.31 15.58 20.37
N GLY A 98 12.05 14.47 21.04
CA GLY A 98 10.74 13.81 21.07
C GLY A 98 9.80 14.34 22.13
N ASN A 99 10.23 15.30 22.95
CA ASN A 99 9.43 15.84 24.03
C ASN A 99 8.55 17.00 23.57
N ASP A 100 7.34 17.09 24.10
CA ASP A 100 6.49 18.28 23.90
C ASP A 100 6.98 19.49 24.74
N ALA A 101 6.25 20.60 24.64
CA ALA A 101 6.59 21.83 25.36
C ALA A 101 6.58 21.68 26.91
N LEU A 102 5.95 20.62 27.43
CA LEU A 102 5.88 20.30 28.85
C LEU A 102 6.88 19.21 29.26
N GLY A 103 7.72 18.73 28.34
CA GLY A 103 8.69 17.68 28.59
C GLY A 103 8.11 16.26 28.54
N VAL A 104 6.87 16.08 28.08
CA VAL A 104 6.25 14.76 27.95
C VAL A 104 6.83 14.07 26.71
N PRO A 105 7.36 12.85 26.83
CA PRO A 105 7.92 12.14 25.69
C PRO A 105 6.81 11.64 24.76
N LEU A 106 7.02 11.83 23.45
CA LEU A 106 6.15 11.26 22.42
C LEU A 106 6.18 9.73 22.44
N LEU A 107 7.36 9.14 22.58
CA LEU A 107 7.57 7.68 22.50
C LEU A 107 7.93 7.13 23.87
N ASP A 108 7.32 6.00 24.22
CA ASP A 108 7.84 5.17 25.30
C ASP A 108 9.01 4.36 24.75
N ALA A 109 10.23 4.63 25.23
CA ALA A 109 11.45 4.07 24.67
C ALA A 109 11.50 2.54 24.76
N VAL A 110 11.11 1.96 25.91
CA VAL A 110 11.15 0.50 26.11
C VAL A 110 10.14 -0.20 25.22
N ARG A 111 8.91 0.33 25.18
CA ARG A 111 7.83 -0.20 24.36
C ARG A 111 8.11 -0.02 22.87
N MET A 112 8.64 1.13 22.46
CA MET A 112 8.99 1.38 21.05
C MET A 112 10.10 0.45 20.59
N GLN A 113 11.15 0.24 21.39
CA GLN A 113 12.22 -0.69 21.06
C GLN A 113 11.68 -2.10 20.84
N HIS A 114 10.85 -2.59 21.77
CA HIS A 114 10.22 -3.90 21.63
C HIS A 114 9.32 -4.01 20.38
N ILE A 115 8.50 -2.99 20.12
CA ILE A 115 7.67 -2.93 18.92
C ILE A 115 8.54 -2.97 17.66
N TRP A 116 9.64 -2.22 17.63
CA TRP A 116 10.53 -2.17 16.49
C TRP A 116 11.21 -3.53 16.23
N ASP A 117 11.71 -4.20 17.26
CA ASP A 117 12.32 -5.54 17.13
C ASP A 117 11.36 -6.58 16.52
N VAL A 118 10.06 -6.44 16.80
CA VAL A 118 9.02 -7.27 16.20
C VAL A 118 8.69 -6.82 14.78
N GLN A 119 8.50 -5.51 14.55
CA GLN A 119 8.02 -4.98 13.27
C GLN A 119 9.10 -4.90 12.19
N LYS A 120 10.39 -4.82 12.55
CA LYS A 120 11.52 -4.70 11.60
C LYS A 120 11.51 -5.79 10.53
N ARG A 121 11.19 -7.03 10.91
CA ARG A 121 11.09 -8.18 9.98
C ARG A 121 10.00 -8.04 8.90
N HIS A 122 9.04 -7.12 9.11
CA HIS A 122 7.93 -6.87 8.19
C HIS A 122 8.19 -5.67 7.29
N VAL A 123 9.37 -5.05 7.34
CA VAL A 123 9.72 -3.97 6.42
C VAL A 123 9.80 -4.48 4.99
N SER A 124 10.31 -5.70 4.77
CA SER A 124 10.26 -6.39 3.47
C SER A 124 8.83 -6.55 2.96
N CYS A 125 7.88 -6.91 3.82
CA CYS A 125 6.48 -7.15 3.46
C CYS A 125 5.72 -5.91 2.97
N ILE A 126 6.22 -4.70 3.27
CA ILE A 126 5.56 -3.45 2.87
C ILE A 126 6.21 -2.79 1.66
N GLN A 127 7.30 -3.36 1.12
CA GLN A 127 7.96 -2.84 -0.07
C GLN A 127 7.13 -3.12 -1.31
N ASP A 128 7.30 -2.27 -2.31
CA ASP A 128 6.69 -2.45 -3.61
C ASP A 128 7.29 -3.64 -4.33
N PRO A 129 6.46 -4.58 -4.82
CA PRO A 129 6.97 -5.69 -5.60
C PRO A 129 7.52 -5.20 -6.95
N PRO A 130 8.67 -5.73 -7.41
CA PRO A 130 9.29 -5.31 -8.65
C PRO A 130 8.40 -5.62 -9.85
N GLY A 131 8.28 -4.68 -10.78
CA GLY A 131 7.53 -4.87 -12.02
C GLY A 131 6.00 -4.84 -11.89
N VAL A 132 5.46 -4.54 -10.70
CA VAL A 132 4.02 -4.43 -10.48
C VAL A 132 3.59 -2.95 -10.56
N PRO A 133 2.74 -2.55 -11.53
CA PRO A 133 2.26 -1.18 -11.62
C PRO A 133 1.26 -0.90 -10.49
N LEU A 134 1.70 -0.15 -9.48
CA LEU A 134 0.85 0.21 -8.33
C LEU A 134 0.04 1.50 -8.53
N TYR A 135 0.20 2.16 -9.66
CA TYR A 135 -0.58 3.35 -10.03
C TYR A 135 -1.18 3.19 -11.41
N THR A 136 -2.46 3.53 -11.50
CA THR A 136 -3.19 3.59 -12.76
C THR A 136 -3.49 5.05 -13.08
N GLU A 137 -3.11 5.51 -14.26
CA GLU A 137 -3.50 6.83 -14.76
C GLU A 137 -5.02 6.85 -14.97
N THR A 138 -5.71 7.77 -14.29
CA THR A 138 -7.18 7.89 -14.36
C THR A 138 -7.64 8.96 -15.34
N GLY A 139 -6.74 9.85 -15.76
CA GLY A 139 -7.02 10.97 -16.65
C GLY A 139 -6.07 12.13 -16.38
N SER A 140 -6.41 13.31 -16.87
CA SER A 140 -5.61 14.53 -16.69
C SER A 140 -6.45 15.71 -16.23
N LEU A 141 -5.87 16.59 -15.44
CA LEU A 141 -6.47 17.83 -14.97
C LEU A 141 -5.57 19.01 -15.33
N THR A 142 -6.18 20.08 -15.85
CA THR A 142 -5.46 21.30 -16.21
C THR A 142 -5.23 22.16 -14.97
N LYS A 143 -3.97 22.49 -14.68
CA LYS A 143 -3.54 23.35 -13.56
C LYS A 143 -2.50 24.36 -14.05
N GLY A 144 -2.77 25.64 -13.83
CA GLY A 144 -1.88 26.71 -14.33
C GLY A 144 -1.70 26.69 -15.85
N GLY A 145 -2.70 26.22 -16.60
CA GLY A 145 -2.62 26.00 -18.06
C GLY A 145 -1.80 24.77 -18.48
N LEU A 146 -1.26 23.99 -17.55
CA LEU A 146 -0.53 22.74 -17.81
C LEU A 146 -1.42 21.53 -17.53
N SER A 147 -1.37 20.53 -18.40
CA SER A 147 -2.09 19.27 -18.20
C SER A 147 -1.28 18.36 -17.28
N LEU A 148 -1.83 18.02 -16.12
CA LEU A 148 -1.23 17.10 -15.16
C LEU A 148 -1.99 15.79 -15.15
N LYS A 149 -1.25 14.68 -15.12
CA LYS A 149 -1.86 13.36 -14.94
C LYS A 149 -2.46 13.23 -13.55
N THR A 150 -3.51 12.43 -13.47
CA THR A 150 -4.15 12.01 -12.22
C THR A 150 -3.95 10.52 -12.09
N PHE A 151 -3.63 10.07 -10.88
CA PHE A 151 -3.36 8.68 -10.63
C PHE A 151 -4.26 8.14 -9.52
N ARG A 152 -4.67 6.90 -9.68
CA ARG A 152 -5.25 6.10 -8.61
C ARG A 152 -4.24 5.08 -8.13
N CYS A 153 -3.92 5.12 -6.85
CA CYS A 153 -3.06 4.14 -6.23
C CYS A 153 -3.81 2.82 -6.02
N ALA A 154 -3.20 1.71 -6.42
CA ALA A 154 -3.66 0.36 -6.14
C ALA A 154 -3.28 -0.09 -4.71
N ARG A 155 -2.26 0.54 -4.09
CA ARG A 155 -1.91 0.28 -2.68
C ARG A 155 -3.11 0.61 -1.81
N GLY A 156 -3.57 -0.36 -1.04
CA GLY A 156 -4.83 -0.31 -0.31
C GLY A 156 -5.02 1.00 0.46
N SER A 157 -5.87 1.90 -0.07
CA SER A 157 -6.62 2.84 0.75
C SER A 157 -7.64 2.01 1.50
N THR A 158 -7.25 1.55 2.69
CA THR A 158 -7.95 0.57 3.54
C THR A 158 -8.59 -0.59 2.74
N SER A 159 -7.93 -1.74 2.71
CA SER A 159 -8.46 -2.96 2.07
C SER A 159 -9.82 -3.45 2.63
N LEU A 160 -10.35 -2.77 3.67
CA LEU A 160 -11.65 -2.98 4.29
C LEU A 160 -12.70 -1.89 3.98
N GLU A 161 -12.32 -0.68 3.53
CA GLU A 161 -13.33 0.24 2.98
C GLU A 161 -13.91 -0.42 1.74
N SER A 162 -15.23 -0.59 1.79
CA SER A 162 -16.03 -1.33 0.82
C SER A 162 -15.88 -2.85 0.78
N PHE A 163 -14.89 -3.52 1.41
CA PHE A 163 -14.96 -5.00 1.53
C PHE A 163 -16.26 -5.42 2.23
N HIS A 164 -16.69 -4.65 3.23
CA HIS A 164 -17.99 -4.80 3.88
C HIS A 164 -19.17 -4.65 2.91
N CYS A 165 -19.08 -3.80 1.87
CA CYS A 165 -20.09 -3.70 0.81
C CYS A 165 -20.15 -4.97 -0.07
N HIS A 166 -19.11 -5.80 -0.04
CA HIS A 166 -19.00 -7.03 -0.83
C HIS A 166 -19.19 -8.30 0.00
N LEU A 167 -19.26 -8.21 1.34
CA LEU A 167 -19.52 -9.35 2.23
C LEU A 167 -20.78 -10.12 1.84
N ASN A 168 -21.84 -9.40 1.45
CA ASN A 168 -23.09 -10.00 0.99
C ASN A 168 -22.95 -10.85 -0.28
N ARG A 169 -21.85 -10.72 -1.04
CA ARG A 169 -21.54 -11.55 -2.20
C ARG A 169 -20.75 -12.81 -1.86
N PHE A 170 -20.14 -12.85 -0.67
CA PHE A 170 -19.26 -13.94 -0.24
C PHE A 170 -19.93 -14.88 0.77
N ILE A 171 -20.88 -14.37 1.57
CA ILE A 171 -21.58 -15.16 2.56
C ILE A 171 -22.89 -15.67 1.94
N PRO A 172 -23.02 -16.98 1.65
CA PRO A 172 -24.25 -17.54 1.14
C PRO A 172 -25.28 -17.59 2.27
N GLY A 173 -26.25 -16.69 2.24
CA GLY A 173 -27.37 -16.66 3.18
C GLY A 173 -27.24 -15.61 4.28
N ASN A 174 -28.25 -15.57 5.16
CA ASN A 174 -28.39 -14.58 6.23
C ASN A 174 -27.85 -15.08 7.58
N SER A 175 -27.34 -16.32 7.64
CA SER A 175 -26.80 -16.92 8.86
C SER A 175 -25.69 -17.92 8.53
N ALA A 176 -24.67 -17.97 9.39
CA ALA A 176 -23.59 -18.94 9.34
C ALA A 176 -23.08 -19.17 10.78
N ASN A 177 -22.64 -20.39 11.08
CA ASN A 177 -21.89 -20.63 12.31
C ASN A 177 -20.50 -19.95 12.22
N SER A 178 -19.83 -19.75 13.36
CA SER A 178 -18.57 -19.01 13.42
C SER A 178 -17.47 -19.59 12.53
N LEU A 179 -17.39 -20.93 12.42
CA LEU A 179 -16.39 -21.59 11.58
C LEU A 179 -16.64 -21.32 10.10
N ASN A 180 -17.86 -21.54 9.62
CA ASN A 180 -18.24 -21.29 8.23
C ASN A 180 -18.12 -19.81 7.89
N PHE A 181 -18.49 -18.92 8.82
CA PHE A 181 -18.31 -17.49 8.65
C PHE A 181 -16.83 -17.11 8.43
N GLN A 182 -15.91 -17.67 9.22
CA GLN A 182 -14.48 -17.46 9.01
C GLN A 182 -14.01 -17.99 7.64
N ILE A 183 -14.49 -19.15 7.21
CA ILE A 183 -14.17 -19.72 5.90
C ILE A 183 -14.66 -18.80 4.77
N TYR A 184 -15.90 -18.32 4.84
CA TYR A 184 -16.45 -17.38 3.84
C TYR A 184 -15.68 -16.06 3.78
N LEU A 185 -15.21 -15.56 4.93
CA LEU A 185 -14.35 -14.37 4.95
C LEU A 185 -13.00 -14.61 4.27
N LEU A 186 -12.38 -15.76 4.51
CA LEU A 186 -11.10 -16.10 3.88
C LEU A 186 -11.26 -16.32 2.38
N GLU A 187 -12.28 -17.07 1.96
CA GLU A 187 -12.60 -17.27 0.54
C GLU A 187 -12.94 -15.94 -0.15
N GLY A 188 -13.80 -15.13 0.47
CA GLY A 188 -14.19 -13.82 -0.04
C GLY A 188 -13.00 -12.87 -0.18
N LEU A 189 -12.09 -12.85 0.81
CA LEU A 189 -10.86 -12.07 0.76
C LEU A 189 -9.94 -12.54 -0.38
N HIS A 190 -9.79 -13.85 -0.57
CA HIS A 190 -9.01 -14.40 -1.67
C HIS A 190 -9.56 -13.97 -3.04
N ARG A 191 -10.87 -14.12 -3.24
CA ARG A 191 -11.57 -13.73 -4.48
C ARG A 191 -11.44 -12.23 -4.74
N TRP A 192 -11.65 -11.42 -3.71
CA TRP A 192 -11.50 -9.97 -3.76
C TRP A 192 -10.09 -9.53 -4.16
N ASN A 193 -9.06 -10.12 -3.55
CA ASN A 193 -7.67 -9.82 -3.88
C ASN A 193 -7.35 -10.18 -5.32
N LYS A 194 -7.85 -11.33 -5.80
CA LYS A 194 -7.67 -11.77 -7.21
C LYS A 194 -8.31 -10.80 -8.20
N ASP A 195 -9.55 -10.36 -7.92
CA ASP A 195 -10.25 -9.39 -8.77
C ASP A 195 -9.52 -8.03 -8.82
N ARG A 196 -9.02 -7.58 -7.67
CA ARG A 196 -8.25 -6.34 -7.60
C ARG A 196 -6.90 -6.44 -8.32
N ALA A 197 -6.22 -7.57 -8.23
CA ALA A 197 -4.98 -7.81 -8.96
C ALA A 197 -5.23 -7.77 -10.48
N ALA A 198 -6.27 -8.47 -10.97
CA ALA A 198 -6.64 -8.45 -12.39
C ALA A 198 -7.00 -7.03 -12.87
N ALA A 199 -7.77 -6.28 -12.08
CA ALA A 199 -8.12 -4.90 -12.39
C ALA A 199 -6.90 -3.96 -12.41
N ALA A 200 -5.90 -4.19 -11.54
CA ALA A 200 -4.66 -3.40 -11.52
C ALA A 200 -3.75 -3.71 -12.71
N SER A 201 -3.67 -4.97 -13.14
CA SER A 201 -2.87 -5.40 -14.28
C SER A 201 -3.52 -5.13 -15.64
N GLY A 202 -4.79 -4.70 -15.67
CA GLY A 202 -5.57 -4.59 -16.92
C GLY A 202 -5.87 -5.93 -17.58
N ASP A 203 -5.66 -7.03 -16.85
CA ASP A 203 -5.64 -8.38 -17.40
C ASP A 203 -7.06 -8.94 -17.42
N SER A 204 -7.73 -8.82 -18.58
CA SER A 204 -9.11 -9.28 -18.76
C SER A 204 -9.16 -10.72 -19.25
N LEU A 205 -8.42 -11.64 -18.62
CA LEU A 205 -8.59 -13.06 -18.93
C LEU A 205 -10.07 -13.41 -18.72
N GLY A 206 -10.77 -13.71 -19.82
CA GLY A 206 -12.23 -13.83 -19.88
C GLY A 206 -12.82 -14.98 -19.06
N LEU A 207 -11.97 -15.82 -18.45
CA LEU A 207 -12.38 -16.95 -17.62
C LEU A 207 -12.23 -16.62 -16.12
N ARG A 208 -13.28 -16.06 -15.53
CA ARG A 208 -13.36 -15.78 -14.08
C ARG A 208 -13.87 -17.00 -13.32
N THR A 209 -13.02 -17.99 -13.11
CA THR A 209 -13.24 -18.98 -12.04
C THR A 209 -12.33 -18.67 -10.84
N TYR A 210 -12.76 -19.06 -9.65
CA TYR A 210 -11.96 -19.00 -8.42
C TYR A 210 -11.59 -20.41 -7.93
N THR A 211 -12.13 -21.44 -8.58
CA THR A 211 -11.98 -22.83 -8.16
C THR A 211 -10.76 -23.43 -8.85
N GLY A 212 -9.74 -23.78 -8.06
CA GLY A 212 -8.50 -24.37 -8.57
C GLY A 212 -8.74 -25.67 -9.35
N ASP A 213 -9.67 -26.51 -8.90
CA ASP A 213 -9.97 -27.78 -9.57
C ASP A 213 -10.58 -27.59 -10.97
N LEU A 214 -11.44 -26.57 -11.13
CA LEU A 214 -12.01 -26.20 -12.42
C LEU A 214 -10.93 -25.63 -13.35
N MET A 215 -10.02 -24.79 -12.84
CA MET A 215 -8.88 -24.29 -13.62
C MET A 215 -7.96 -25.41 -14.06
N HIS A 216 -7.65 -26.34 -13.14
CA HIS A 216 -6.82 -27.50 -13.42
C HIS A 216 -7.45 -28.37 -14.51
N SER A 217 -8.74 -28.72 -14.33
CA SER A 217 -9.49 -29.52 -15.30
C SER A 217 -9.59 -28.82 -16.66
N ALA A 218 -9.88 -27.52 -16.68
CA ALA A 218 -9.94 -26.74 -17.92
C ALA A 218 -8.59 -26.70 -18.63
N ASN A 219 -7.48 -26.51 -17.89
CA ASN A 219 -6.13 -26.55 -18.46
C ASN A 219 -5.79 -27.92 -19.03
N SER A 220 -6.04 -29.01 -18.29
CA SER A 220 -5.76 -30.36 -18.76
C SER A 220 -6.54 -30.70 -20.03
N GLN A 221 -7.82 -30.34 -20.09
CA GLN A 221 -8.65 -30.57 -21.28
C GLN A 221 -8.19 -29.72 -22.47
N TYR A 222 -7.89 -28.44 -22.23
CA TYR A 222 -7.45 -27.54 -23.30
C TYR A 222 -6.07 -27.93 -23.85
N GLU A 223 -5.17 -28.40 -22.99
CA GLU A 223 -3.84 -28.89 -23.38
C GLU A 223 -3.93 -30.20 -24.18
N ASN A 224 -4.82 -31.12 -23.79
CA ASN A 224 -5.05 -32.35 -24.54
C ASN A 224 -5.58 -32.09 -25.96
N VAL A 225 -6.43 -31.07 -26.14
CA VAL A 225 -7.06 -30.77 -27.44
C VAL A 225 -6.21 -29.85 -28.31
N PHE A 226 -5.59 -28.82 -27.71
CA PHE A 226 -4.93 -27.74 -28.45
C PHE A 226 -3.41 -27.69 -28.24
N GLY A 227 -2.83 -28.59 -27.45
CA GLY A 227 -1.39 -28.67 -27.20
C GLY A 227 -0.81 -27.51 -26.39
N LYS A 228 -1.66 -26.69 -25.76
CA LYS A 228 -1.26 -25.56 -24.91
C LYS A 228 -2.23 -25.38 -23.75
N LYS A 229 -1.80 -24.72 -22.66
CA LYS A 229 -2.67 -24.40 -21.52
C LYS A 229 -3.59 -23.22 -21.82
N LEU A 230 -4.81 -23.26 -21.29
CA LEU A 230 -5.78 -22.16 -21.37
C LEU A 230 -5.41 -21.01 -20.43
N LEU A 231 -4.93 -21.35 -19.24
CA LEU A 231 -4.46 -20.48 -18.17
C LEU A 231 -2.99 -20.86 -17.85
N PRO A 232 -2.01 -20.39 -18.64
CA PRO A 232 -0.61 -20.79 -18.47
C PRO A 232 -0.01 -20.36 -17.13
N GLY A 233 -0.50 -19.28 -16.52
CA GLY A 233 -0.07 -18.81 -15.20
C GLY A 233 -0.72 -19.52 -14.00
N PHE A 234 -1.60 -20.50 -14.22
CA PHE A 234 -2.21 -21.26 -13.13
C PHE A 234 -1.33 -22.45 -12.73
N GLU A 235 -0.90 -22.47 -11.47
CA GLU A 235 -0.26 -23.62 -10.82
C GLU A 235 -1.22 -24.25 -9.80
N PRO A 236 -1.48 -25.58 -9.88
CA PRO A 236 -2.29 -26.25 -8.88
C PRO A 236 -1.57 -26.27 -7.52
N PRO A 237 -2.31 -26.31 -6.40
CA PRO A 237 -1.70 -26.44 -5.07
C PRO A 237 -0.74 -27.64 -5.02
N ALA A 238 0.44 -27.43 -4.43
CA ALA A 238 1.40 -28.51 -4.27
C ALA A 238 0.77 -29.66 -3.48
N LYS A 239 0.93 -30.91 -3.97
CA LYS A 239 0.48 -32.10 -3.23
C LYS A 239 1.09 -32.09 -1.83
N TYR A 240 0.24 -32.27 -0.81
CA TYR A 240 0.72 -32.42 0.56
C TYR A 240 1.64 -33.63 0.65
N THR A 241 2.92 -33.40 0.92
CA THR A 241 3.96 -34.44 0.92
C THR A 241 4.17 -35.09 2.29
N GLY A 242 3.36 -34.75 3.30
CA GLY A 242 3.51 -35.25 4.68
C GLY A 242 4.77 -34.77 5.41
N LYS A 243 5.67 -34.04 4.73
CA LYS A 243 6.88 -33.49 5.33
C LYS A 243 6.56 -32.12 5.93
N SER A 244 6.77 -31.96 7.23
CA SER A 244 6.80 -30.66 7.89
C SER A 244 7.92 -29.84 7.26
N ARG A 245 7.59 -28.96 6.31
CA ARG A 245 8.55 -27.96 5.84
C ARG A 245 8.75 -26.99 6.98
N ASN A 246 9.99 -26.92 7.48
CA ASN A 246 10.44 -25.81 8.33
C ASN A 246 9.93 -24.50 7.72
N THR A 247 9.24 -23.69 8.52
CA THR A 247 8.48 -22.49 8.12
C THR A 247 9.32 -21.33 7.59
N ASN A 248 10.59 -21.57 7.20
CA ASN A 248 11.52 -20.57 6.69
C ASN A 248 11.33 -20.26 5.17
N HIS A 249 10.19 -20.61 4.57
CA HIS A 249 9.98 -20.47 3.11
C HIS A 249 8.66 -19.83 2.67
N PHE A 250 7.89 -19.23 3.58
CA PHE A 250 6.70 -18.45 3.22
C PHE A 250 6.99 -16.94 3.00
N ASN A 251 8.25 -16.57 2.75
CA ASN A 251 8.67 -15.17 2.55
C ASN A 251 8.72 -14.71 1.08
N HIS A 252 8.05 -15.40 0.16
CA HIS A 252 7.89 -14.93 -1.22
C HIS A 252 6.47 -15.21 -1.73
N ILE A 253 5.48 -14.48 -1.22
CA ILE A 253 4.26 -14.07 -1.94
C ILE A 253 3.93 -12.64 -1.48
#